data_AF-A0AAW1MJA8-F1
#
_entry.id   AF-A0AAW1MJA8-F1
#
_cell.length_a   1.000
_cell.length_b   1.000
_cell.length_c   1.000
_cell.angle_alpha   90.00
_cell.angle_beta   90.00
_cell.angle_gamma   90.00
#
_symmetry.space_group_name_H-M   'P 1'
#
loop_
_entity.id
_entity.type
_entity.pdbx_description
1 polymer ?
#
loop_
_entity_poly.entity_id
_entity_poly.type
_entity_poly.pdbx_seq_one_letter_code
_entity_poly.pdbx_strand_id
1 'polypeptide(L)'
;MLDVNTLDGLQRESCCGFYKVEEQELQILVCMRKNATTLELFHLLISQHELYPADDELVDKLLELMATEPIEHVSQKTGGTQIKLIIEYPNNMQALFKPMR
;
A
#
# COMPACT_ATOMS: atom_id res chain seq x y z
N MET A 1 9.22 19.52 43.29
CA MET A 1 10.09 18.34 43.27
C MET A 1 9.18 17.14 43.09
N LEU A 2 9.07 16.64 41.85
CA LEU A 2 8.52 15.33 41.53
C LEU A 2 9.40 14.74 40.43
N ASP A 3 9.83 13.52 40.68
CA ASP A 3 11.03 12.88 40.13
C ASP A 3 10.89 12.36 38.70
N VAL A 4 12.05 12.27 38.06
CA VAL A 4 12.32 11.61 36.78
C VAL A 4 12.81 10.19 37.09
N ASN A 5 12.29 9.21 36.33
CA ASN A 5 12.70 7.80 36.20
C ASN A 5 11.91 6.75 37.00
N THR A 6 11.04 6.03 36.30
CA THR A 6 11.05 4.55 36.26
C THR A 6 10.43 4.14 34.93
N LEU A 7 11.29 4.02 33.91
CA LEU A 7 11.05 3.21 32.73
C LEU A 7 11.21 1.76 33.17
N ASP A 8 10.17 0.94 33.02
CA ASP A 8 10.27 -0.45 32.54
C ASP A 8 8.89 -1.11 32.61
N GLY A 9 8.44 -1.68 31.49
CA GLY A 9 7.27 -2.55 31.46
C GLY A 9 6.18 -2.23 30.42
N LEU A 10 6.52 -1.82 29.19
CA LEU A 10 5.61 -2.07 28.06
C LEU A 10 5.68 -3.57 27.73
N GLN A 11 4.87 -4.34 28.46
CA GLN A 11 4.62 -5.74 28.16
C GLN A 11 3.88 -5.81 26.82
N ARG A 12 4.60 -6.35 25.84
CA ARG A 12 4.08 -6.69 24.52
C ARG A 12 2.96 -7.71 24.71
N GLU A 13 1.71 -7.31 24.52
CA GLU A 13 0.64 -8.27 24.24
C GLU A 13 -0.17 -7.80 23.04
N SER A 14 0.02 -8.52 21.95
CA SER A 14 -0.83 -8.63 20.77
C SER A 14 -1.17 -7.34 20.02
N CYS A 15 -0.26 -6.89 19.14
CA CYS A 15 -0.64 -6.04 18.01
C CYS A 15 -1.40 -6.88 16.97
N CYS A 16 -2.62 -7.30 17.32
CA CYS A 16 -3.65 -7.70 16.38
C CYS A 16 -4.87 -6.84 16.72
N GLY A 17 -4.84 -5.58 16.27
CA GLY A 17 -5.94 -4.65 16.35
C GLY A 17 -6.65 -4.59 15.01
N PHE A 18 -7.59 -5.52 14.81
CA PHE A 18 -8.57 -5.47 13.73
C PHE A 18 -9.52 -4.31 14.03
N TYR A 19 -9.30 -3.14 13.45
CA TYR A 19 -10.32 -2.11 13.43
C TYR A 19 -11.17 -2.32 12.18
N LYS A 20 -12.33 -2.96 12.36
CA LYS A 20 -13.48 -2.67 11.49
C LYS A 20 -13.80 -1.20 11.71
N VAL A 21 -13.32 -0.37 10.80
CA VAL A 21 -13.58 1.06 10.84
C VAL A 21 -14.98 1.26 10.28
N GLU A 22 -15.95 1.42 11.19
CA GLU A 22 -17.21 2.12 10.93
C GLU A 22 -16.89 3.39 10.15
N GLU A 23 -17.68 3.70 9.11
CA GLU A 23 -17.42 4.66 8.00
C GLU A 23 -16.89 6.06 8.39
N GLN A 24 -16.84 6.42 9.68
CA GLN A 24 -16.44 7.72 10.19
C GLN A 24 -14.96 7.87 10.58
N GLU A 25 -14.14 6.81 10.67
CA GLU A 25 -12.67 6.97 10.82
C GLU A 25 -11.87 6.91 9.51
N LEU A 26 -12.52 6.79 8.35
CA LEU A 26 -11.84 7.16 7.10
C LEU A 26 -11.35 8.63 7.15
N GLN A 27 -12.03 9.48 7.90
CA GLN A 27 -11.76 10.93 7.94
C GLN A 27 -10.38 11.28 8.56
N ILE A 28 -9.84 10.44 9.46
CA ILE A 28 -8.60 10.75 10.20
C ILE A 28 -7.35 10.38 9.38
N LEU A 29 -7.39 9.31 8.59
CA LEU A 29 -6.32 8.99 7.63
C LEU A 29 -6.34 9.92 6.41
N VAL A 30 -7.55 10.33 5.97
CA VAL A 30 -7.77 11.25 4.83
C VAL A 30 -7.20 12.65 5.08
N CYS A 31 -7.06 13.09 6.33
CA CYS A 31 -6.50 14.41 6.64
C CYS A 31 -5.00 14.54 6.29
N MET A 32 -4.24 13.43 6.31
CA MET A 32 -2.78 13.50 6.16
C MET A 32 -2.28 13.67 4.73
N ARG A 33 -3.08 13.37 3.68
CA ARG A 33 -2.60 13.55 2.30
C ARG A 33 -3.73 13.83 1.30
N LYS A 34 -4.08 15.11 1.16
CA LYS A 34 -4.91 15.62 0.04
C LYS A 34 -4.29 15.37 -1.35
N ASN A 35 -3.03 14.92 -1.42
CA ASN A 35 -2.25 14.73 -2.64
C ASN A 35 -1.70 13.29 -2.79
N ALA A 36 -2.21 12.30 -2.06
CA ALA A 36 -1.73 10.92 -2.22
C ALA A 36 -2.16 10.34 -3.57
N THR A 37 -1.28 9.56 -4.20
CA THR A 37 -1.60 8.79 -5.41
C THR A 37 -2.48 7.58 -5.07
N THR A 38 -3.20 7.03 -6.06
CA THR A 38 -4.02 5.83 -5.88
C THR A 38 -3.22 4.64 -5.33
N LEU A 39 -1.97 4.46 -5.81
CA LEU A 39 -1.10 3.40 -5.31
C LEU A 39 -0.63 3.65 -3.86
N GLU A 40 -0.36 4.90 -3.48
CA GLU A 40 -0.04 5.24 -2.09
C GLU A 40 -1.20 4.92 -1.15
N LEU A 41 -2.43 5.26 -1.55
CA LEU A 41 -3.63 4.91 -0.80
C LEU A 41 -3.77 3.39 -0.67
N PHE A 42 -3.55 2.64 -1.76
CA PHE A 42 -3.60 1.19 -1.75
C PHE A 42 -2.61 0.60 -0.74
N HIS A 43 -1.36 1.08 -0.72
CA HIS A 43 -0.36 0.62 0.26
C HIS A 43 -0.72 0.94 1.71
N LEU A 44 -1.41 2.05 1.97
CA LEU A 44 -1.82 2.44 3.32
C LEU A 44 -2.97 1.58 3.85
N LEU A 45 -3.82 1.05 2.98
CA LEU A 45 -4.96 0.22 3.36
C LEU A 45 -4.59 -1.26 3.57
N ILE A 46 -3.37 -1.68 3.25
CA ILE A 46 -2.91 -3.05 3.49
C ILE A 46 -2.99 -3.36 4.99
N SER A 47 -3.74 -4.39 5.33
CA SER A 47 -3.90 -4.86 6.70
C SER A 47 -3.09 -6.11 6.98
N GLN A 48 -3.05 -6.53 8.25
CA GLN A 48 -2.39 -7.78 8.65
C GLN A 48 -3.07 -9.04 8.07
N HIS A 49 -4.38 -8.98 7.83
CA HIS A 49 -5.19 -10.17 7.51
C HIS A 49 -5.58 -10.25 6.04
N GLU A 50 -5.67 -9.11 5.38
CA GLU A 50 -6.01 -9.01 3.96
C GLU A 50 -5.23 -7.86 3.30
N LEU A 51 -4.90 -8.06 2.02
CA LEU A 51 -4.19 -7.07 1.21
C LEU A 51 -5.13 -5.93 0.79
N TYR A 52 -6.38 -6.28 0.45
CA TYR A 52 -7.48 -5.39 0.12
C TYR A 52 -8.80 -6.16 0.31
N PRO A 53 -9.92 -5.49 0.64
CA PRO A 53 -11.22 -6.13 0.79
C PRO A 53 -11.81 -6.58 -0.55
N ALA A 54 -12.76 -7.53 -0.54
CA ALA A 54 -13.28 -8.14 -1.77
C ALA A 54 -13.98 -7.14 -2.72
N ASP A 55 -14.70 -6.16 -2.16
CA ASP A 55 -15.46 -5.15 -2.89
C ASP A 55 -14.79 -3.77 -2.75
N ASP A 56 -13.55 -3.63 -3.25
CA ASP A 56 -12.75 -2.40 -3.14
C ASP A 56 -12.67 -1.61 -4.45
N GLU A 57 -13.39 -0.49 -4.54
CA GLU A 57 -13.31 0.43 -5.68
C GLU A 57 -11.90 1.02 -5.90
N LEU A 58 -11.06 1.08 -4.88
CA LEU A 58 -9.69 1.61 -5.01
C LEU A 58 -8.83 0.68 -5.87
N VAL A 59 -9.04 -0.63 -5.73
CA VAL A 59 -8.33 -1.65 -6.52
C VAL A 59 -8.73 -1.55 -7.98
N ASP A 60 -10.02 -1.40 -8.26
CA ASP A 60 -10.50 -1.21 -9.63
C ASP A 60 -9.90 0.03 -10.28
N LYS A 61 -9.87 1.15 -9.57
CA LYS A 61 -9.22 2.40 -10.03
C LYS A 61 -7.73 2.21 -10.26
N LEU A 62 -7.03 1.47 -9.40
CA LEU A 62 -5.61 1.18 -9.57
C LEU A 62 -5.35 0.28 -10.79
N LEU A 63 -6.22 -0.70 -11.04
CA LEU A 63 -6.12 -1.59 -12.20
C LEU A 63 -6.36 -0.84 -13.51
N GLU A 64 -7.36 0.05 -13.55
CA GLU A 64 -7.62 0.92 -14.69
C GLU A 64 -6.42 1.84 -14.97
N LEU A 65 -5.84 2.43 -13.92
CA LEU A 65 -4.66 3.28 -14.02
C LEU A 65 -3.46 2.49 -14.57
N MET A 66 -3.18 1.30 -14.06
CA MET A 66 -2.10 0.45 -14.61
C MET A 66 -2.35 0.01 -16.07
N ALA A 67 -3.60 -0.07 -16.51
CA ALA A 67 -3.94 -0.46 -17.88
C ALA A 67 -3.83 0.71 -18.87
N THR A 68 -3.95 1.95 -18.41
CA THR A 68 -4.12 3.14 -19.26
C THR A 68 -2.95 4.11 -19.20
N GLU A 69 -2.21 4.17 -18.09
CA GLU A 69 -1.08 5.08 -17.93
C GLU A 69 0.05 4.77 -18.93
N PRO A 70 0.74 5.80 -19.45
CA PRO A 70 1.87 5.61 -20.35
C PRO A 70 3.05 4.97 -19.60
N ILE A 71 3.82 4.18 -20.32
CA ILE A 71 5.03 3.54 -19.79
C ILE A 71 6.21 4.48 -19.99
N GLU A 72 6.83 4.94 -18.90
CA GLU A 72 8.01 5.83 -18.97
C GLU A 72 9.30 5.04 -19.16
N HIS A 73 9.47 3.94 -18.43
CA HIS A 73 10.67 3.11 -18.51
C HIS A 73 10.35 1.63 -18.29
N VAL A 74 11.15 0.76 -18.92
CA VAL A 74 11.04 -0.69 -18.78
C VAL A 74 12.43 -1.27 -18.55
N SER A 75 12.56 -2.03 -17.47
CA SER A 75 13.80 -2.74 -17.17
C SER A 75 13.54 -4.24 -16.96
N GLN A 76 14.53 -5.06 -17.28
CA GLN A 76 14.45 -6.48 -16.96
C GLN A 76 14.73 -6.68 -15.46
N LYS A 77 13.84 -7.39 -14.76
CA LYS A 77 14.12 -7.80 -13.40
C LYS A 77 15.20 -8.89 -13.42
N THR A 78 16.35 -8.61 -12.83
CA THR A 78 17.40 -9.61 -12.63
C THR A 78 16.97 -10.63 -11.57
N GLY A 79 17.16 -11.91 -11.88
CA GLY A 79 16.82 -13.03 -11.00
C GLY A 79 15.50 -13.74 -11.32
N GLY A 80 15.53 -15.08 -11.25
CA GLY A 80 14.43 -15.98 -11.59
C GLY A 80 14.76 -16.92 -12.76
N THR A 81 13.83 -17.79 -13.12
CA THR A 81 13.96 -18.73 -14.25
C THR A 81 13.22 -18.28 -15.50
N GLN A 82 12.36 -17.27 -15.38
CA GLN A 82 11.49 -16.75 -16.43
C GLN A 82 11.76 -15.25 -16.64
N ILE A 83 11.46 -14.75 -17.84
CA ILE A 83 11.51 -13.33 -18.13
C ILE A 83 10.43 -12.58 -17.34
N LYS A 84 10.84 -11.51 -16.66
CA LYS A 84 9.97 -10.58 -15.93
C LYS A 84 10.48 -9.17 -16.16
N LEU A 85 9.57 -8.23 -16.38
CA LEU A 85 9.92 -6.83 -16.61
C LEU A 85 9.40 -5.99 -15.44
N ILE A 86 10.11 -4.92 -15.10
CA ILE A 86 9.66 -3.85 -14.22
C ILE A 86 9.27 -2.69 -15.13
N ILE A 87 8.02 -2.27 -15.02
CA ILE A 87 7.46 -1.12 -15.74
C ILE A 87 7.41 0.04 -14.75
N GLU A 88 7.94 1.19 -15.16
CA GLU A 88 7.84 2.46 -14.45
C GLU A 88 6.82 3.36 -15.17
N TYR A 89 5.88 3.89 -14.40
CA TYR A 89 4.82 4.80 -14.82
C TYR A 89 5.07 6.21 -14.26
N PRO A 90 4.32 7.22 -14.74
CA PRO A 90 4.32 8.54 -14.13
C PRO A 90 4.03 8.47 -12.63
N ASN A 91 4.56 9.44 -11.87
CA ASN A 91 4.48 9.49 -10.40
C ASN A 91 5.26 8.39 -9.68
N ASN A 92 6.32 7.87 -10.32
CA ASN A 92 7.24 6.86 -9.76
C ASN A 92 6.55 5.54 -9.37
N MET A 93 5.38 5.26 -9.94
CA MET A 93 4.71 3.97 -9.75
C MET A 93 5.45 2.88 -10.52
N GLN A 94 5.58 1.70 -9.92
CA GLN A 94 6.23 0.56 -10.55
C GLN A 94 5.33 -0.68 -10.51
N ALA A 95 5.30 -1.43 -11.61
CA ALA A 95 4.60 -2.72 -11.68
C ALA A 95 5.50 -3.82 -12.24
N LEU A 96 5.26 -5.05 -11.77
CA LEU A 96 5.90 -6.24 -12.31
C LEU A 96 5.07 -6.82 -13.45
N PHE A 97 5.61 -6.80 -14.66
CA PHE A 97 4.95 -7.33 -15.84
C PHE A 97 5.42 -8.74 -16.19
N LYS A 98 4.45 -9.60 -16.51
CA LYS A 98 4.66 -10.96 -17.02
C LYS A 98 4.05 -11.05 -18.41
N PRO A 99 4.85 -11.30 -19.46
CA PRO A 99 4.32 -11.43 -20.81
C PRO A 99 3.48 -12.69 -20.95
N MET A 100 2.43 -12.60 -21.78
CA MET A 100 1.73 -13.78 -22.29
C MET A 100 2.70 -14.61 -23.15
N ARG A 101 2.52 -15.94 -23.18
CA ARG A 101 3.37 -16.86 -23.93
C ARG A 101 2.81 -17.17 -25.30
#